data_AF-A9BEM1-F1
#
_entry.id   AF-A9BEM1-F1
#
_cell.length_a   1.000
_cell.length_b   1.000
_cell.length_c   1.000
_cell.angle_alpha   90.00
_cell.angle_beta   90.00
_cell.angle_gamma   90.00
#
_symmetry.space_group_name_H-M   'P 1'
#
loop_
_entity.id
_entity.type
_entity.pdbx_description
1 polymer ?
#
loop_
_entity_poly.entity_id
_entity_poly.type
_entity_poly.pdbx_seq_one_letter_code
_entity_poly.pdbx_strand_id
1 'polypeptide(L)' 'MTLSSHRQHKIYIAATMGYGLGSEDPEEVAYYEKIKEEMKKDREMGNMGTTRTD' A
#
# COMPACT_ATOMS: atom_id res chain seq x y z
N MET A 1 -13.54 13.07 3.00
CA MET A 1 -14.73 12.18 2.96
C MET A 1 -14.22 10.77 3.19
N THR A 2 -15.01 9.85 3.76
CA THR A 2 -14.53 8.47 3.95
C THR A 2 -14.35 7.81 2.58
N LEU A 3 -13.09 7.60 2.16
CA LEU A 3 -12.77 6.88 0.93
C LEU A 3 -13.55 5.56 0.91
N SER A 4 -14.34 5.35 -0.15
CA SER A 4 -15.07 4.09 -0.32
C SER A 4 -14.09 2.92 -0.24
N SER A 5 -14.50 1.82 0.39
CA SER A 5 -13.69 0.61 0.53
C SER A 5 -13.10 0.13 -0.82
N HIS A 6 -13.82 0.35 -1.92
CA HIS A 6 -13.34 0.05 -3.27
C HIS A 6 -12.16 0.93 -3.71
N ARG A 7 -12.18 2.22 -3.39
CA ARG A 7 -11.07 3.14 -3.68
C ARG A 7 -9.85 2.82 -2.81
N GLN A 8 -10.07 2.57 -1.52
CA GLN A 8 -9.01 2.13 -0.60
C GLN A 8 -8.31 0.86 -1.10
N HIS A 9 -9.07 -0.12 -1.58
CA HIS A 9 -8.50 -1.37 -2.09
C HIS A 9 -7.66 -1.16 -3.36
N LYS A 10 -8.08 -0.28 -4.28
CA LYS A 10 -7.25 0.07 -5.46
C LYS A 10 -5.95 0.77 -5.06
N ILE A 11 -6.02 1.71 -4.13
CA ILE A 11 -4.85 2.43 -3.62
C ILE A 11 -3.88 1.46 -2.94
N TYR A 12 -4.41 0.52 -2.16
CA TYR A 12 -3.63 -0.55 -1.53
C TYR A 12 -2.89 -1.39 -2.57
N ILE A 13 -3.59 -1.94 -3.56
CA ILE A 13 -2.96 -2.72 -4.64
C ILE A 13 -1.90 -1.89 -5.37
N ALA A 14 -2.19 -0.62 -5.66
CA ALA A 14 -1.25 0.28 -6.32
C ALA A 14 0.01 0.50 -5.47
N ALA A 15 -0.14 0.71 -4.16
CA ALA A 15 0.97 0.88 -3.23
C ALA A 15 1.82 -0.39 -3.11
N THR A 16 1.17 -1.56 -3.03
CA THR A 16 1.84 -2.86 -2.95
C THR A 16 2.64 -3.20 -4.20
N MET A 17 2.08 -2.93 -5.37
CA MET A 17 2.68 -3.30 -6.65
C MET A 17 3.54 -2.18 -7.25
N GLY A 18 3.60 -1.00 -6.61
CA GLY A 18 4.39 0.15 -7.08
C GLY A 18 3.79 0.87 -8.29
N TYR A 19 2.48 0.75 -8.52
CA TYR A 19 1.80 1.50 -9.57
C TYR A 19 1.66 2.97 -9.20
N GLY A 20 1.69 3.83 -10.22
CA GLY A 20 1.43 5.26 -10.07
C GLY A 20 -0.03 5.51 -9.67
N LEU A 21 -0.23 6.24 -8.59
CA LEU A 21 -1.55 6.69 -8.20
C LEU A 21 -1.99 7.81 -9.15
N GLY A 22 -2.79 7.47 -10.16
CA GLY A 22 -3.31 8.42 -11.16
C GLY A 22 -4.40 9.36 -10.62
N SER A 23 -4.36 9.67 -9.33
CA SER A 23 -5.38 10.45 -8.62
C SER A 23 -4.74 11.67 -7.98
N GLU A 24 -5.30 12.85 -8.26
CA GLU A 24 -4.86 14.14 -7.71
C GLU A 24 -5.50 14.45 -6.34
N ASP A 25 -6.35 13.56 -5.82
CA ASP A 25 -7.01 13.73 -4.53
C ASP A 25 -5.98 13.61 -3.37
N PRO A 26 -5.81 14.66 -2.54
CA PRO A 26 -4.83 14.65 -1.46
C PRO A 26 -5.13 13.59 -0.38
N GLU A 27 -6.40 13.20 -0.20
CA GLU A 27 -6.78 12.11 0.70
C GLU A 27 -6.28 10.74 0.19
N GLU A 28 -6.27 10.52 -1.12
CA GLU A 28 -5.81 9.25 -1.72
C GLU A 28 -4.28 9.15 -1.70
N VAL A 29 -3.58 10.26 -1.94
CA VAL A 29 -2.12 10.35 -1.85
C VAL A 29 -1.66 10.08 -0.41
N ALA A 30 -2.29 10.71 0.58
CA ALA A 30 -1.94 10.49 1.99
C ALA A 30 -2.18 9.03 2.43
N TYR A 31 -3.21 8.38 1.89
CA TYR A 31 -3.48 6.97 2.16
C TYR A 31 -2.44 6.05 1.49
N TYR A 32 -2.06 6.35 0.25
CA TYR A 32 -1.02 5.64 -0.49
C TYR A 32 0.34 5.71 0.23
N GLU A 33 0.75 6.88 0.70
CA GLU A 33 2.01 7.05 1.44
C GLU A 33 2.04 6.25 2.74
N LYS A 34 0.93 6.26 3.51
CA LYS A 34 0.82 5.44 4.74
C LYS A 34 1.01 3.95 4.46
N ILE A 35 0.34 3.41 3.45
CA ILE A 35 0.47 1.99 3.09
C ILE A 35 1.90 1.68 2.64
N LYS A 36 2.52 2.58 1.87
CA LYS A 36 3.89 2.39 1.41
C LYS A 36 4.88 2.35 2.58
N GLU A 37 4.71 3.18 3.59
CA GLU A 37 5.52 3.13 4.82
C GLU A 37 5.27 1.85 5.62
N GLU A 38 4.01 1.45 5.77
CA GLU A 38 3.63 0.23 6.47
C GLU A 38 4.23 -1.01 5.80
N MET A 39 4.15 -1.08 4.47
CA MET A 39 4.78 -2.15 3.68
C MET A 39 6.29 -2.12 3.72
N LYS A 40 6.90 -0.93 3.74
CA LYS A 40 8.36 -0.81 3.91
C LYS A 40 8.77 -1.40 5.26
N LYS A 41 8.06 -1.06 6.34
CA LYS A 41 8.28 -1.62 7.68
C LYS A 41 8.04 -3.13 7.70
N ASP A 42 7.00 -3.63 7.04
CA ASP A 42 6.67 -5.06 7.02
C ASP A 42 7.68 -5.88 6.19
N ARG A 43 8.20 -5.29 5.09
CA ARG A 43 9.31 -5.84 4.31
C ARG A 43 10.62 -5.86 5.10
N GLU A 44 10.89 -4.82 5.89
CA GLU A 44 12.05 -4.76 6.80
C GLU A 44 11.90 -5.75 7.97
N MET A 45 10.68 -6.01 8.44
CA MET A 45 10.38 -7.04 9.45
C MET A 45 10.39 -8.47 8.90
N GLY A 46 10.59 -8.67 7.59
CA GLY A 46 10.75 -10.00 6.99
C GLY A 46 9.47 -10.84 6.91
N ASN A 47 8.29 -10.24 7.07
CA ASN A 47 7.01 -10.96 7.08
C ASN A 47 6.48 -11.27 5.66
N MET A 48 7.08 -10.69 4.63
CA MET A 48 6.58 -10.75 3.24
C MET A 48 7.05 -11.98 2.45
N GLY A 49 7.47 -13.03 3.15
CA GLY A 49 7.80 -14.31 2.57
C GLY A 49 8.17 -15.27 3.68
N THR A 50 7.35 -16.29 3.90
CA THR A 50 7.78 -17.50 4.60
C THR A 50 9.17 -17.85 4.09
N THR A 51 10.18 -17.76 4.95
CA THR A 51 11.51 -18.30 4.68
C THR A 51 11.28 -19.75 4.32
N ARG A 52 11.40 -20.08 3.03
CA ARG A 52 11.43 -21.47 2.57
C ARG A 52 12.75 -22.03 3.09
N THR A 53 12.69 -22.67 4.25
CA THR A 53 13.73 -23.58 4.71
C THR A 53 13.61 -24.83 3.85
N ASP A 54 14.57 -25.01 2.93
CA ASP A 54 14.87 -26.30 2.30
C ASP A 54 15.48 -27.26 3.34
#